data_AF-A0A168D699-F1
#
_entry.id   AF-A0A168D699-F1
#
_cell.length_a   1.000
_cell.length_b   1.000
_cell.length_c   1.000
_cell.angle_alpha   90.00
_cell.angle_beta   90.00
_cell.angle_gamma   90.00
#
_symmetry.space_group_name_H-M   'P 1'
#
loop_
_entity.id
_entity.type
_entity.pdbx_description
1 polymer ?
#
loop_
_entity_poly.entity_id
_entity_poly.type
_entity_poly.pdbx_seq_one_letter_code
_entity_poly.pdbx_strand_id
1 'polypeptide(L)'
;MISGDNERRTYTLGDASQPDPPKSQWASMGQTTQQALAQRALGFNCLNYAKDPEATLYRHRLPDKAYLDQNCANGLRFELMFPSCWNGKDLDSPNHKDHVAFPDLVMTGTCPESHPVRLPSMLYEVIWNTAAFKGRNGRFTVSNGDTTGFGYHGDFITGWETNFLQSAINTCTNPSGRIQDCPLFNVVDEGKATSCQMRKSPLQALFAENVLGPMAKLPGNIEVGGSASHGPAPAKSSPGPNLTYRPGEKPSDPAAPLPGQAFKEKAKSGSSAPTPPPPPPPPASTSTVVTPAPPPPADPPTFYSTQYITSGTVVKKILWVESVVTVTDFGGRPAEATPAAAAPAGHKHRRHAARHAHVHGKF
;
A
#
# COMPACT_ATOMS: atom_id res chain seq x y z
N MET A 1 -1.10 -5.23 -4.89
CA MET A 1 -1.99 -6.36 -4.52
C MET A 1 -3.41 -6.04 -4.97
N ILE A 2 -4.13 -7.04 -5.48
CA ILE A 2 -5.53 -6.93 -5.93
C ILE A 2 -6.41 -7.92 -5.15
N SER A 3 -7.63 -7.50 -4.79
CA SER A 3 -8.69 -8.39 -4.29
C SER A 3 -9.93 -8.30 -5.17
N GLY A 4 -10.72 -9.38 -5.24
CA GLY A 4 -11.86 -9.50 -6.15
C GLY A 4 -11.46 -9.83 -7.59
N ASP A 5 -12.43 -9.74 -8.49
CA ASP A 5 -12.30 -10.16 -9.88
C ASP A 5 -13.29 -9.37 -10.75
N ASN A 6 -12.79 -8.62 -11.72
CA ASN A 6 -13.61 -7.79 -12.59
C ASN A 6 -14.51 -8.62 -13.54
N GLU A 7 -14.18 -9.88 -13.79
CA GLU A 7 -14.82 -10.74 -14.78
C GLU A 7 -15.88 -11.67 -14.18
N ARG A 8 -15.86 -11.86 -12.85
CA ARG A 8 -16.78 -12.77 -12.17
C ARG A 8 -18.23 -12.28 -12.28
N ARG A 9 -19.14 -13.19 -12.64
CA ARG A 9 -20.60 -12.92 -12.77
C ARG A 9 -21.47 -13.95 -12.05
N THR A 10 -20.86 -14.85 -11.29
CA THR A 10 -21.54 -15.89 -10.53
C THR A 10 -20.90 -16.07 -9.16
N TYR A 11 -21.67 -16.62 -8.24
CA TYR A 11 -21.22 -17.09 -6.93
C TYR A 11 -21.56 -18.58 -6.83
N THR A 12 -20.59 -19.40 -6.42
CA THR A 12 -20.67 -20.87 -6.53
C THR A 12 -20.72 -21.60 -5.20
N LEU A 13 -20.76 -20.88 -4.07
CA LEU A 13 -20.63 -21.47 -2.74
C LEU A 13 -21.96 -21.61 -1.99
N GLY A 14 -23.08 -21.22 -2.62
CA GLY A 14 -24.42 -21.24 -2.03
C GLY A 14 -25.30 -20.11 -2.56
N ASP A 15 -26.32 -19.75 -1.79
CA ASP A 15 -27.16 -18.58 -2.07
C ASP A 15 -26.42 -17.30 -1.66
N ALA A 16 -25.94 -16.53 -2.65
CA ALA A 16 -25.22 -15.27 -2.43
C ALA A 16 -26.06 -14.16 -1.78
N SER A 17 -27.38 -14.36 -1.64
CA SER A 17 -28.27 -13.45 -0.92
C SER A 17 -28.37 -13.76 0.57
N GLN A 18 -27.81 -14.87 1.05
CA GLN A 18 -27.85 -15.28 2.44
C GLN A 18 -26.47 -15.16 3.10
N PRO A 19 -26.43 -15.09 4.45
CA PRO A 19 -25.18 -15.24 5.17
C PRO A 19 -24.52 -16.57 4.89
N ASP A 20 -23.20 -16.52 4.90
CA ASP A 20 -22.36 -17.70 4.83
C ASP A 20 -22.70 -18.70 5.95
N PRO A 21 -22.59 -20.03 5.67
CA PRO A 21 -22.66 -21.02 6.73
C PRO A 21 -21.57 -20.78 7.77
N PRO A 22 -21.72 -21.31 9.00
CA PRO A 22 -20.70 -21.15 10.04
C PRO A 22 -19.30 -21.50 9.52
N LYS A 23 -18.34 -20.60 9.79
CA LYS A 23 -16.94 -20.72 9.36
C LYS A 23 -16.31 -22.10 9.65
N SER A 24 -16.71 -22.74 10.75
CA SER A 24 -16.26 -24.08 11.13
C SER A 24 -16.62 -25.19 10.13
N GLN A 25 -17.63 -24.96 9.29
CA GLN A 25 -18.11 -25.95 8.31
C GLN A 25 -17.39 -25.84 6.97
N TRP A 26 -16.75 -24.72 6.66
CA TRP A 26 -16.21 -24.43 5.33
C TRP A 26 -15.22 -25.51 4.85
N ALA A 27 -14.35 -25.99 5.74
CA ALA A 27 -13.39 -27.05 5.44
C ALA A 27 -14.09 -28.38 5.09
N SER A 28 -15.09 -28.78 5.89
CA SER A 28 -15.87 -30.00 5.63
C SER A 28 -16.70 -29.93 4.34
N MET A 29 -17.06 -28.72 3.92
CA MET A 29 -17.75 -28.46 2.65
C MET A 29 -16.78 -28.39 1.45
N GLY A 30 -15.46 -28.44 1.67
CA GLY A 30 -14.45 -28.27 0.62
C GLY A 30 -14.38 -26.86 0.04
N GLN A 31 -14.84 -25.84 0.79
CA GLN A 31 -14.99 -24.46 0.32
C GLN A 31 -13.91 -23.51 0.86
N THR A 32 -12.70 -24.02 1.11
CA THR A 32 -11.53 -23.27 1.61
C THR A 32 -10.45 -23.05 0.54
N THR A 33 -10.75 -23.34 -0.73
CA THR A 33 -9.83 -23.00 -1.83
C THR A 33 -9.70 -21.49 -1.96
N GLN A 34 -8.57 -20.99 -2.48
CA GLN A 34 -8.37 -19.54 -2.66
C GLN A 34 -9.45 -18.90 -3.53
N GLN A 35 -9.97 -19.63 -4.52
CA GLN A 35 -11.09 -19.19 -5.36
C GLN A 35 -12.40 -19.08 -4.58
N ALA A 36 -12.67 -20.00 -3.65
CA ALA A 36 -13.82 -19.93 -2.78
C ALA A 36 -13.69 -18.78 -1.77
N LEU A 37 -12.54 -18.66 -1.12
CA LEU A 37 -12.26 -17.58 -0.16
C LEU A 37 -12.34 -16.20 -0.83
N ALA A 38 -11.86 -16.05 -2.06
CA ALA A 38 -11.98 -14.83 -2.85
C ALA A 38 -13.43 -14.46 -3.24
N GLN A 39 -14.37 -15.41 -3.23
CA GLN A 39 -15.80 -15.12 -3.39
C GLN A 39 -16.43 -14.66 -2.07
N ARG A 40 -16.06 -15.30 -0.96
CA ARG A 40 -16.49 -14.92 0.40
C ARG A 40 -15.91 -13.58 0.87
N ALA A 41 -14.82 -13.13 0.25
CA ALA A 41 -14.16 -11.84 0.52
C ALA A 41 -14.91 -10.59 0.02
N LEU A 42 -16.08 -10.76 -0.63
CA LEU A 42 -16.91 -9.68 -1.16
C LEU A 42 -18.19 -9.55 -0.34
N GLY A 43 -18.55 -8.35 0.12
CA GLY A 43 -19.76 -8.11 0.91
C GLY A 43 -20.59 -6.96 0.37
N PHE A 44 -21.92 -7.07 0.49
CA PHE A 44 -22.88 -6.03 0.13
C PHE A 44 -23.87 -5.81 1.28
N ASN A 45 -23.40 -5.20 2.36
CA ASN A 45 -24.14 -5.10 3.59
C ASN A 45 -25.16 -3.96 3.56
N CYS A 46 -26.39 -4.30 3.90
CA CYS A 46 -27.51 -3.38 3.99
C CYS A 46 -27.37 -2.52 5.26
N LEU A 47 -27.29 -1.19 5.11
CA LEU A 47 -27.23 -0.29 6.26
C LEU A 47 -28.65 0.09 6.68
N ASN A 48 -28.99 -0.28 7.91
CA ASN A 48 -30.24 0.10 8.55
C ASN A 48 -30.02 0.21 10.06
N TYR A 49 -29.82 1.43 10.56
CA TYR A 49 -29.49 1.68 11.96
C TYR A 49 -30.68 1.50 12.91
N ALA A 50 -31.88 1.18 12.40
CA ALA A 50 -33.04 0.80 13.19
C ALA A 50 -33.17 -0.72 13.41
N LYS A 51 -32.24 -1.52 12.88
CA LYS A 51 -32.20 -2.98 13.01
C LYS A 51 -30.83 -3.43 13.50
N ASP A 52 -30.73 -4.70 13.90
CA ASP A 52 -29.44 -5.32 14.16
C ASP A 52 -28.54 -5.23 12.91
N PRO A 53 -27.27 -4.83 13.06
CA PRO A 53 -26.36 -4.66 11.94
C PRO A 53 -26.03 -6.01 11.30
N GLU A 54 -25.94 -6.02 9.96
CA GLU A 54 -25.40 -7.17 9.23
C GLU A 54 -23.90 -7.33 9.54
N ALA A 55 -23.49 -8.56 9.88
CA ALA A 55 -22.09 -8.90 10.12
C ALA A 55 -21.24 -8.68 8.85
N THR A 56 -19.96 -8.29 8.98
CA THR A 56 -19.06 -8.11 7.83
C THR A 56 -19.07 -9.31 6.88
N LEU A 57 -19.17 -9.03 5.59
CA LEU A 57 -19.29 -9.96 4.46
C LEU A 57 -20.59 -10.79 4.55
N TYR A 58 -21.70 -10.16 4.92
CA TYR A 58 -22.98 -10.84 5.16
C TYR A 58 -23.58 -11.46 3.89
N ARG A 59 -23.40 -10.82 2.75
CA ARG A 59 -23.96 -11.29 1.48
C ARG A 59 -23.05 -10.94 0.34
N HIS A 60 -23.01 -11.81 -0.67
CA HIS A 60 -21.98 -11.78 -1.69
C HIS A 60 -22.48 -11.24 -3.04
N ARG A 61 -23.72 -10.73 -3.10
CA ARG A 61 -24.30 -10.11 -4.30
C ARG A 61 -24.83 -8.70 -4.02
N LEU A 62 -24.76 -7.83 -5.03
CA LEU A 62 -25.47 -6.56 -5.06
C LEU A 62 -27.00 -6.83 -5.02
N PRO A 63 -27.72 -6.40 -3.98
CA PRO A 63 -29.16 -6.60 -3.91
C PRO A 63 -29.88 -5.79 -4.99
N ASP A 64 -31.02 -6.29 -5.45
CA ASP A 64 -31.85 -5.55 -6.39
C ASP A 64 -32.52 -4.33 -5.75
N LYS A 65 -33.05 -3.45 -6.61
CA LYS A 65 -33.64 -2.17 -6.19
C LYS A 65 -34.79 -2.35 -5.18
N ALA A 66 -35.61 -3.39 -5.35
CA ALA A 66 -36.76 -3.61 -4.47
C ALA A 66 -36.29 -4.01 -3.07
N TYR A 67 -35.30 -4.90 -2.97
CA TYR A 67 -34.69 -5.26 -1.70
C TYR A 67 -34.05 -4.05 -1.01
N LEU A 68 -33.29 -3.23 -1.74
CA LEU A 68 -32.62 -2.04 -1.20
C LEU A 68 -33.63 -1.03 -0.64
N ASP A 69 -34.71 -0.73 -1.37
CA ASP A 69 -35.73 0.24 -0.94
C ASP A 69 -36.46 -0.20 0.35
N GLN A 70 -36.61 -1.51 0.53
CA GLN A 70 -37.30 -2.10 1.67
C GLN A 70 -36.39 -2.24 2.90
N ASN A 71 -35.13 -2.61 2.71
CA ASN A 71 -34.27 -3.04 3.80
C ASN A 71 -33.17 -2.04 4.15
N CYS A 72 -32.65 -1.27 3.19
CA CYS A 72 -31.39 -0.52 3.32
C CYS A 72 -31.63 0.97 3.49
N ALA A 73 -32.31 1.32 4.59
CA ALA A 73 -32.77 2.68 4.88
C ALA A 73 -31.62 3.72 4.98
N ASN A 74 -30.40 3.28 5.26
CA ASN A 74 -29.22 4.14 5.43
C ASN A 74 -28.15 3.92 4.36
N GLY A 75 -28.49 3.23 3.26
CA GLY A 75 -27.59 2.96 2.16
C GLY A 75 -27.05 1.53 2.14
N LEU A 76 -26.08 1.30 1.27
CA LEU A 76 -25.49 -0.01 1.02
C LEU A 76 -23.97 0.12 1.18
N ARG A 77 -23.38 -0.74 2.01
CA ARG A 77 -21.93 -0.80 2.22
C ARG A 77 -21.34 -1.93 1.39
N PHE A 78 -20.51 -1.57 0.43
CA PHE A 78 -19.68 -2.53 -0.28
C PHE A 78 -18.47 -2.84 0.60
N GLU A 79 -18.12 -4.10 0.67
CA GLU A 79 -17.04 -4.62 1.49
C GLU A 79 -16.13 -5.49 0.63
N LEU A 80 -14.83 -5.29 0.76
CA LEU A 80 -13.82 -6.07 0.05
C LEU A 80 -12.67 -6.37 1.00
N MET A 81 -12.54 -7.64 1.41
CA MET A 81 -11.41 -8.11 2.18
C MET A 81 -10.25 -8.45 1.24
N PHE A 82 -9.05 -8.01 1.59
CA PHE A 82 -7.83 -8.38 0.87
C PHE A 82 -7.21 -9.66 1.43
N PRO A 83 -6.50 -10.43 0.59
CA PRO A 83 -5.56 -11.45 1.06
C PRO A 83 -4.64 -10.91 2.15
N SER A 84 -4.37 -11.70 3.19
CA SER A 84 -3.56 -11.28 4.34
C SER A 84 -2.45 -12.28 4.71
N CYS A 85 -2.08 -13.14 3.77
CA CYS A 85 -0.98 -14.08 3.89
C CYS A 85 -0.02 -13.85 2.73
N TRP A 86 1.25 -13.59 3.01
CA TRP A 86 2.31 -13.31 2.04
C TRP A 86 3.23 -14.51 1.88
N ASN A 87 3.72 -14.74 0.66
CA ASN A 87 4.63 -15.84 0.34
C ASN A 87 6.04 -15.70 0.95
N GLY A 88 6.33 -14.58 1.60
CA GLY A 88 7.61 -14.34 2.28
C GLY A 88 8.75 -13.95 1.34
N LYS A 89 8.47 -13.81 0.04
CA LYS A 89 9.49 -13.65 -1.01
C LYS A 89 9.21 -12.52 -1.98
N ASP A 90 8.05 -12.53 -2.62
CA ASP A 90 7.78 -11.69 -3.79
C ASP A 90 6.94 -10.47 -3.38
N LEU A 91 7.44 -9.26 -3.62
CA LEU A 91 6.68 -8.03 -3.35
C LEU A 91 5.48 -7.84 -4.27
N ASP A 92 5.52 -8.48 -5.44
CA ASP A 92 4.46 -8.50 -6.43
C ASP A 92 4.60 -9.75 -7.31
N SER A 93 3.54 -10.09 -8.05
CA SER A 93 3.51 -11.19 -9.03
C SER A 93 3.03 -10.66 -10.38
N PRO A 94 3.28 -11.35 -11.51
CA PRO A 94 2.86 -10.87 -12.83
C PRO A 94 1.35 -10.60 -12.95
N ASN A 95 0.53 -11.29 -12.16
CA ASN A 95 -0.92 -11.09 -12.09
C ASN A 95 -1.39 -10.26 -10.89
N HIS A 96 -0.45 -9.70 -10.11
CA HIS A 96 -0.67 -8.91 -8.90
C HIS A 96 -1.48 -9.58 -7.77
N LYS A 97 -1.64 -10.91 -7.83
CA LYS A 97 -2.43 -11.72 -6.89
C LYS A 97 -1.64 -12.87 -6.26
N ASP A 98 -0.86 -13.62 -7.03
CA ASP A 98 -0.22 -14.87 -6.58
C ASP A 98 0.86 -14.72 -5.49
N HIS A 99 1.33 -13.50 -5.21
CA HIS A 99 2.26 -13.25 -4.10
C HIS A 99 1.57 -13.22 -2.73
N VAL A 100 0.23 -13.19 -2.71
CA VAL A 100 -0.60 -13.19 -1.50
C VAL A 100 -1.74 -14.21 -1.56
N ALA A 101 -2.21 -14.64 -0.40
CA ALA A 101 -3.32 -15.58 -0.24
C ALA A 101 -4.27 -15.15 0.89
N PHE A 102 -5.51 -15.58 0.80
CA PHE A 102 -6.45 -15.51 1.91
C PHE A 102 -6.10 -16.59 2.95
N PRO A 103 -6.21 -16.27 4.26
CA PRO A 103 -6.29 -17.29 5.28
C PRO A 103 -7.59 -18.09 5.13
N ASP A 104 -7.64 -19.28 5.73
CA ASP A 104 -8.75 -20.24 5.60
C ASP A 104 -10.14 -19.73 6.05
N LEU A 105 -10.19 -18.62 6.81
CA LEU A 105 -11.43 -17.95 7.23
C LEU A 105 -11.57 -16.52 6.69
N VAL A 106 -10.93 -16.21 5.56
CA VAL A 106 -10.92 -14.94 4.80
C VAL A 106 -10.31 -13.77 5.58
N MET A 107 -10.92 -13.39 6.69
CA MET A 107 -10.48 -12.28 7.56
C MET A 107 -9.48 -12.76 8.61
N THR A 108 -9.66 -13.98 9.10
CA THR A 108 -8.93 -14.58 10.23
C THR A 108 -8.47 -15.98 9.85
N GLY A 109 -7.93 -16.72 10.81
CA GLY A 109 -7.57 -18.12 10.62
C GLY A 109 -6.13 -18.31 10.13
N THR A 110 -5.87 -19.48 9.58
CA THR A 110 -4.52 -19.98 9.28
C THR A 110 -4.12 -19.62 7.86
N CYS A 111 -2.90 -19.11 7.71
CA CYS A 111 -2.31 -18.90 6.40
C CYS A 111 -1.88 -20.24 5.77
N PRO A 112 -2.03 -20.41 4.45
CA PRO A 112 -1.55 -21.62 3.80
C PRO A 112 -0.03 -21.71 3.88
N GLU A 113 0.53 -22.92 3.85
CA GLU A 113 1.99 -23.14 3.93
C GLU A 113 2.78 -22.43 2.83
N SER A 114 2.16 -22.22 1.66
CA SER A 114 2.74 -21.44 0.56
C SER A 114 2.84 -19.94 0.85
N HIS A 115 2.10 -19.43 1.83
CA HIS A 115 2.04 -18.03 2.22
C HIS A 115 2.16 -17.84 3.74
N PRO A 116 3.28 -18.23 4.37
CA PRO A 116 3.35 -18.40 5.81
C PRO A 116 3.39 -17.06 6.58
N VAL A 117 3.60 -15.92 5.92
CA VAL A 117 3.79 -14.64 6.59
C VAL A 117 2.46 -13.88 6.68
N ARG A 118 1.95 -13.69 7.90
CA ARG A 118 0.72 -12.90 8.14
C ARG A 118 0.98 -11.41 7.89
N LEU A 119 0.08 -10.79 7.14
CA LEU A 119 0.01 -9.33 6.94
C LEU A 119 -1.09 -8.71 7.80
N PRO A 120 -1.02 -7.39 8.09
CA PRO A 120 -2.18 -6.63 8.53
C PRO A 120 -3.33 -6.82 7.53
N SER A 121 -4.50 -7.22 8.03
CA SER A 121 -5.68 -7.41 7.19
C SER A 121 -6.24 -6.06 6.75
N MET A 122 -6.59 -5.95 5.47
CA MET A 122 -7.21 -4.74 4.91
C MET A 122 -8.62 -5.06 4.46
N LEU A 123 -9.58 -4.31 5.00
CA LEU A 123 -10.97 -4.31 4.58
C LEU A 123 -11.27 -2.94 3.97
N TYR A 124 -11.72 -2.92 2.73
CA TYR A 124 -12.28 -1.71 2.14
C TYR A 124 -13.78 -1.68 2.39
N GLU A 125 -14.26 -0.56 2.91
CA GLU A 125 -15.68 -0.27 3.12
C GLU A 125 -16.05 0.97 2.31
N VAL A 126 -16.98 0.84 1.37
CA VAL A 126 -17.49 1.94 0.56
C VAL A 126 -18.99 2.05 0.75
N ILE A 127 -19.44 3.17 1.33
CA ILE A 127 -20.86 3.40 1.60
C ILE A 127 -21.49 4.18 0.46
N TRP A 128 -22.51 3.59 -0.15
CA TRP A 128 -23.33 4.22 -1.18
C TRP A 128 -24.68 4.63 -0.59
N ASN A 129 -25.04 5.91 -0.74
CA ASN A 129 -26.36 6.41 -0.34
C ASN A 129 -27.44 6.00 -1.35
N THR A 130 -27.73 4.70 -1.42
CA THR A 130 -28.79 4.14 -2.28
C THR A 130 -30.18 4.61 -1.85
N ALA A 131 -30.36 4.91 -0.56
CA ALA A 131 -31.61 5.42 0.01
C ALA A 131 -32.07 6.75 -0.62
N ALA A 132 -31.14 7.59 -1.08
CA ALA A 132 -31.46 8.83 -1.82
C ALA A 132 -32.25 8.59 -3.12
N PHE A 133 -32.27 7.36 -3.63
CA PHE A 133 -32.99 6.97 -4.84
C PHE A 133 -34.23 6.09 -4.56
N LYS A 134 -34.69 6.02 -3.30
CA LYS A 134 -35.90 5.29 -2.94
C LYS A 134 -37.12 5.83 -3.71
N GLY A 135 -37.95 4.93 -4.23
CA GLY A 135 -39.12 5.30 -5.04
C GLY A 135 -38.80 5.73 -6.49
N ARG A 136 -37.53 5.80 -6.89
CA ARG A 136 -37.13 5.94 -8.29
C ARG A 136 -36.98 4.55 -8.93
N ASN A 137 -37.64 4.33 -10.06
CA ASN A 137 -37.48 3.12 -10.86
C ASN A 137 -36.07 3.03 -11.44
N GLY A 138 -35.50 1.83 -11.48
CA GLY A 138 -34.18 1.57 -12.05
C GLY A 138 -33.43 0.45 -11.34
N ARG A 139 -32.13 0.37 -11.62
CA ARG A 139 -31.20 -0.60 -11.03
C ARG A 139 -29.87 0.09 -10.75
N PHE A 140 -29.21 -0.30 -9.67
CA PHE A 140 -27.81 0.05 -9.44
C PHE A 140 -26.91 -0.93 -10.19
N THR A 141 -25.87 -0.39 -10.83
CA THR A 141 -24.88 -1.14 -11.58
C THR A 141 -23.50 -0.63 -11.17
N VAL A 142 -22.52 -1.52 -11.02
CA VAL A 142 -21.12 -1.15 -10.80
C VAL A 142 -20.56 -0.56 -12.10
N SER A 143 -19.56 0.33 -12.01
CA SER A 143 -19.02 1.07 -13.16
C SER A 143 -18.46 0.18 -14.29
N ASN A 144 -18.08 -1.06 -13.98
CA ASN A 144 -17.67 -2.08 -14.96
C ASN A 144 -18.84 -2.77 -15.68
N GLY A 145 -20.07 -2.27 -15.52
CA GLY A 145 -21.28 -2.81 -16.13
C GLY A 145 -21.88 -4.00 -15.37
N ASP A 146 -21.27 -4.42 -14.26
CA ASP A 146 -21.77 -5.53 -13.46
C ASP A 146 -23.04 -5.15 -12.68
N THR A 147 -24.09 -5.93 -12.91
CA THR A 147 -25.39 -5.79 -12.25
C THR A 147 -25.57 -6.74 -11.07
N THR A 148 -24.59 -7.63 -10.84
CA THR A 148 -24.63 -8.69 -9.83
C THR A 148 -23.78 -8.38 -8.60
N GLY A 149 -22.75 -7.53 -8.74
CA GLY A 149 -21.79 -7.20 -7.70
C GLY A 149 -20.59 -8.17 -7.63
N PHE A 150 -20.67 -9.34 -8.27
CA PHE A 150 -19.58 -10.33 -8.22
C PHE A 150 -18.30 -9.85 -8.90
N GLY A 151 -18.42 -8.91 -9.83
CA GLY A 151 -17.34 -8.25 -10.56
C GLY A 151 -16.61 -7.17 -9.74
N TYR A 152 -16.98 -6.96 -8.48
CA TYR A 152 -16.36 -5.94 -7.64
C TYR A 152 -14.92 -6.36 -7.29
N HIS A 153 -14.00 -5.41 -7.41
CA HIS A 153 -12.59 -5.60 -7.11
C HIS A 153 -12.02 -4.30 -6.57
N GLY A 154 -10.81 -4.40 -6.03
CA GLY A 154 -10.09 -3.27 -5.50
C GLY A 154 -8.60 -3.54 -5.50
N ASP A 155 -7.88 -2.45 -5.68
CA ASP A 155 -6.43 -2.45 -5.76
C ASP A 155 -5.88 -1.75 -4.52
N PHE A 156 -4.85 -2.35 -3.94
CA PHE A 156 -4.07 -1.71 -2.89
C PHE A 156 -2.67 -1.40 -3.43
N ILE A 157 -2.36 -0.11 -3.37
CA ILE A 157 -1.06 0.46 -3.70
C ILE A 157 -0.68 1.34 -2.50
N THR A 158 0.50 1.11 -1.95
CA THR A 158 1.03 1.92 -0.84
C THR A 158 2.02 2.94 -1.37
N GLY A 159 1.86 4.19 -0.93
CA GLY A 159 2.82 5.28 -1.13
C GLY A 159 3.43 5.77 0.18
N TRP A 160 3.31 4.99 1.25
CA TRP A 160 3.83 5.34 2.57
C TRP A 160 5.35 5.17 2.66
N GLU A 161 6.00 6.02 3.45
CA GLU A 161 7.36 5.78 3.91
C GLU A 161 7.38 4.51 4.76
N THR A 162 8.12 3.48 4.33
CA THR A 162 8.06 2.12 4.91
C THR A 162 8.32 2.12 6.42
N ASN A 163 9.34 2.85 6.88
CA ASN A 163 9.69 2.90 8.31
C ASN A 163 8.58 3.55 9.16
N PHE A 164 7.94 4.58 8.61
CA PHE A 164 6.84 5.24 9.29
C PHE A 164 5.61 4.35 9.35
N LEU A 165 5.25 3.70 8.24
CA LEU A 165 4.14 2.74 8.21
C LEU A 165 4.36 1.58 9.18
N GLN A 166 5.58 1.03 9.24
CA GLN A 166 5.92 -0.03 10.19
C GLN A 166 5.78 0.45 11.64
N SER A 167 6.21 1.68 11.93
CA SER A 167 6.05 2.28 13.26
C SER A 167 4.57 2.45 13.63
N ALA A 168 3.74 2.90 12.69
CA ALA A 168 2.30 3.02 12.86
C ALA A 168 1.63 1.67 13.13
N ILE A 169 1.97 0.63 12.36
CA ILE A 169 1.45 -0.73 12.57
C ILE A 169 1.80 -1.24 13.98
N ASN A 170 3.02 -1.01 14.44
CA ASN A 170 3.48 -1.51 15.74
C ASN A 170 2.90 -0.72 16.93
N THR A 171 2.64 0.58 16.75
CA THR A 171 2.30 1.49 17.85
C THR A 171 0.80 1.74 17.96
N CYS A 172 0.10 1.82 16.83
CA CYS A 172 -1.26 2.34 16.76
C CYS A 172 -2.30 1.22 16.77
N THR A 173 -2.32 0.49 17.88
CA THR A 173 -3.14 -0.72 18.10
C THR A 173 -4.34 -0.48 19.03
N ASN A 174 -4.70 0.79 19.27
CA ASN A 174 -5.81 1.14 20.14
C ASN A 174 -7.14 0.56 19.60
N PRO A 175 -7.92 -0.18 20.42
CA PRO A 175 -9.16 -0.81 19.98
C PRO A 175 -10.28 0.19 19.62
N SER A 176 -10.11 1.48 19.90
CA SER A 176 -11.08 2.51 19.53
C SER A 176 -11.28 2.65 18.02
N GLY A 177 -10.27 2.26 17.21
CA GLY A 177 -10.24 2.46 15.77
C GLY A 177 -10.13 3.93 15.33
N ARG A 178 -9.93 4.87 16.27
CA ARG A 178 -9.81 6.30 15.97
C ARG A 178 -8.37 6.66 15.59
N ILE A 179 -8.19 7.29 14.44
CA ILE A 179 -6.86 7.70 13.97
C ILE A 179 -6.20 8.74 14.90
N GLN A 180 -7.00 9.52 15.62
CA GLN A 180 -6.53 10.53 16.57
C GLN A 180 -5.84 9.93 17.80
N ASP A 181 -6.12 8.66 18.12
CA ASP A 181 -5.51 7.97 19.25
C ASP A 181 -4.10 7.43 18.91
N CYS A 182 -3.68 7.53 17.65
CA CYS A 182 -2.35 7.16 17.20
C CYS A 182 -1.39 8.35 17.31
N PRO A 183 -0.40 8.33 18.22
CA PRO A 183 0.47 9.48 18.46
C PRO A 183 1.43 9.79 17.32
N LEU A 184 1.56 8.89 16.34
CA LEU A 184 2.46 9.06 15.21
C LEU A 184 1.85 9.93 14.09
N PHE A 185 0.52 10.01 14.00
CA PHE A 185 -0.13 10.76 12.93
C PHE A 185 -0.40 12.21 13.34
N ASN A 186 0.00 13.13 12.46
CA ASN A 186 -0.46 14.51 12.50
C ASN A 186 -1.78 14.60 11.73
N VAL A 187 -2.88 14.25 12.40
CA VAL A 187 -4.21 14.24 11.80
C VAL A 187 -4.63 15.67 11.45
N VAL A 188 -4.97 15.90 10.18
CA VAL A 188 -5.53 17.16 9.73
C VAL A 188 -7.00 17.25 10.13
N ASP A 189 -7.45 18.46 10.44
CA ASP A 189 -8.87 18.75 10.69
C ASP A 189 -9.75 18.32 9.49
N GLU A 190 -10.96 17.83 9.78
CA GLU A 190 -11.89 17.32 8.76
C GLU A 190 -12.33 18.40 7.78
N GLY A 191 -12.61 19.62 8.26
CA GLY A 191 -12.96 20.75 7.40
C GLY A 191 -11.81 21.11 6.45
N LYS A 192 -10.57 21.05 6.96
CA LYS A 192 -9.39 21.21 6.11
C LYS A 192 -9.25 20.06 5.10
N ALA A 193 -9.42 18.82 5.52
CA ALA A 193 -9.31 17.66 4.64
C ALA A 193 -10.32 17.72 3.49
N THR A 194 -11.59 17.99 3.81
CA THR A 194 -12.69 18.06 2.84
C THR A 194 -12.64 19.30 1.93
N SER A 195 -11.88 20.35 2.32
CA SER A 195 -11.64 21.51 1.46
C SER A 195 -10.70 21.24 0.28
N CYS A 196 -9.96 20.13 0.29
CA CYS A 196 -8.98 19.81 -0.74
C CYS A 196 -9.67 19.54 -2.09
N GLN A 197 -9.22 20.23 -3.14
CA GLN A 197 -9.74 20.06 -4.50
C GLN A 197 -8.67 19.41 -5.39
N MET A 198 -9.11 18.48 -6.26
CA MET A 198 -8.23 17.94 -7.29
C MET A 198 -7.86 19.04 -8.29
N ARG A 199 -6.58 19.11 -8.66
CA ARG A 199 -6.13 20.02 -9.71
C ARG A 199 -6.69 19.56 -11.05
N LYS A 200 -7.43 20.44 -11.74
CA LYS A 200 -8.08 20.12 -13.02
C LYS A 200 -7.12 19.94 -14.19
N SER A 201 -6.00 20.68 -14.19
CA SER A 201 -5.06 20.73 -15.33
C SER A 201 -4.55 19.35 -15.80
N PRO A 202 -4.05 18.44 -14.93
CA PRO A 202 -3.61 17.11 -15.38
C PRO A 202 -4.76 16.16 -15.76
N LEU A 203 -6.02 16.49 -15.42
CA LEU A 203 -7.17 15.60 -15.54
C LEU A 203 -8.32 16.23 -16.35
N GLN A 204 -8.01 17.22 -17.20
CA GLN A 204 -9.01 18.05 -17.88
C GLN A 204 -10.03 17.22 -18.67
N ALA A 205 -9.59 16.12 -19.29
CA ALA A 205 -10.45 15.20 -20.02
C ALA A 205 -11.50 14.52 -19.13
N LEU A 206 -11.15 14.14 -17.88
CA LEU A 206 -12.09 13.55 -16.93
C LEU A 206 -13.15 14.57 -16.50
N PHE A 207 -12.77 15.83 -16.34
CA PHE A 207 -13.71 16.89 -15.97
C PHE A 207 -14.62 17.34 -17.12
N ALA A 208 -14.30 16.96 -18.36
CA ALA A 208 -15.14 17.24 -19.52
C ALA A 208 -16.22 16.16 -19.75
N GLU A 209 -16.16 15.03 -19.04
CA GLU A 209 -17.12 13.94 -19.18
C GLU A 209 -18.42 14.24 -18.42
N ASN A 210 -19.57 14.09 -19.08
CA ASN A 210 -20.88 14.24 -18.44
C ASN A 210 -21.29 12.93 -17.73
N VAL A 211 -20.86 12.77 -16.48
CA VAL A 211 -21.17 11.58 -15.67
C VAL A 211 -22.51 11.63 -14.93
N LEU A 212 -23.25 12.74 -15.02
CA LEU A 212 -24.55 12.91 -14.34
C LEU A 212 -25.72 12.36 -15.17
N GLY A 213 -25.50 12.19 -16.47
CA GLY A 213 -26.47 11.65 -17.41
C GLY A 213 -27.70 12.54 -17.68
N PRO A 214 -28.74 12.00 -18.34
CA PRO A 214 -28.86 10.61 -18.81
C PRO A 214 -27.84 10.26 -19.91
N MET A 215 -27.39 8.99 -19.96
CA MET A 215 -26.44 8.49 -20.95
C MET A 215 -26.93 7.17 -21.56
N ALA A 216 -26.63 6.94 -22.84
CA ALA A 216 -26.97 5.69 -23.52
C ALA A 216 -26.04 4.52 -23.12
N LYS A 217 -24.79 4.83 -22.74
CA LYS A 217 -23.77 3.89 -22.27
C LYS A 217 -23.06 4.46 -21.05
N LEU A 218 -22.43 3.60 -20.26
CA LEU A 218 -21.56 4.05 -19.18
C LEU A 218 -20.27 4.70 -19.76
N PRO A 219 -19.61 5.58 -18.99
CA PRO A 219 -18.26 6.06 -19.27
C PRO A 219 -17.34 4.96 -19.81
N GLY A 220 -16.57 5.27 -20.84
CA GLY A 220 -15.71 4.28 -21.51
C GLY A 220 -16.43 3.28 -22.43
N ASN A 221 -17.69 3.54 -22.79
CA ASN A 221 -18.54 2.67 -23.62
C ASN A 221 -18.81 1.29 -23.00
N ILE A 222 -18.87 1.23 -21.66
CA ILE A 222 -19.14 -0.02 -20.94
C ILE A 222 -20.64 -0.38 -21.07
N GLU A 223 -20.89 -1.64 -21.43
CA GLU A 223 -22.24 -2.20 -21.56
C GLU A 223 -22.75 -2.74 -20.21
N VAL A 224 -24.02 -2.47 -19.90
CA VAL A 224 -24.64 -2.94 -18.66
C VAL A 224 -25.11 -4.40 -18.82
N GLY A 225 -24.72 -5.26 -17.89
CA GLY A 225 -25.14 -6.67 -17.86
C GLY A 225 -24.35 -7.60 -18.78
N GLY A 226 -23.30 -7.10 -19.45
CA GLY A 226 -22.39 -7.92 -20.25
C GLY A 226 -21.36 -8.69 -19.40
N SER A 227 -20.81 -9.77 -19.98
CA SER A 227 -19.52 -10.30 -19.55
C SER A 227 -18.48 -9.18 -19.68
N ALA A 228 -17.49 -9.13 -18.77
CA ALA A 228 -16.41 -8.13 -18.76
C ALA A 228 -15.57 -8.09 -20.06
N SER A 229 -15.87 -8.93 -21.05
CA SER A 229 -15.27 -8.99 -22.38
C SER A 229 -15.49 -7.76 -23.27
N HIS A 230 -15.98 -6.65 -22.73
CA HIS A 230 -16.08 -5.39 -23.45
C HIS A 230 -15.42 -4.28 -22.64
N GLY A 231 -14.12 -4.42 -22.39
CA GLY A 231 -13.26 -3.24 -22.49
C GLY A 231 -13.48 -2.61 -23.87
N PRO A 232 -13.31 -1.29 -24.04
CA PRO A 232 -13.52 -0.65 -25.33
C PRO A 232 -12.83 -1.48 -26.42
N ALA A 233 -13.60 -1.87 -27.45
CA ALA A 233 -13.00 -2.37 -28.69
C ALA A 233 -11.83 -1.44 -29.00
N PRO A 234 -10.62 -1.97 -29.31
CA PRO A 234 -9.45 -1.12 -29.48
C PRO A 234 -9.85 0.01 -30.42
N ALA A 235 -9.95 1.21 -29.86
CA ALA A 235 -10.08 2.40 -30.67
C ALA A 235 -8.93 2.27 -31.66
N LYS A 236 -9.24 2.30 -32.97
CA LYS A 236 -8.25 2.21 -34.06
C LYS A 236 -6.98 2.85 -33.55
N SER A 237 -5.96 2.02 -33.34
CA SER A 237 -4.76 2.36 -32.59
C SER A 237 -4.12 3.58 -33.23
N SER A 238 -4.52 4.77 -32.78
CA SER A 238 -3.56 5.86 -32.64
C SER A 238 -2.58 5.29 -31.63
N PRO A 239 -1.26 5.28 -31.91
CA PRO A 239 -0.30 4.76 -30.96
C PRO A 239 -0.57 5.44 -29.63
N GLY A 240 -1.09 4.68 -28.66
CA GLY A 240 -1.05 5.11 -27.28
C GLY A 240 0.43 5.42 -26.99
N PRO A 241 0.75 6.45 -26.19
CA PRO A 241 2.13 6.71 -25.83
C PRO A 241 2.73 5.39 -25.36
N ASN A 242 3.79 4.96 -26.04
CA ASN A 242 4.49 3.74 -25.71
C ASN A 242 4.87 3.86 -24.23
N LEU A 243 4.35 2.97 -23.37
CA LEU A 243 4.70 3.00 -21.96
C LEU A 243 6.17 2.60 -21.86
N THR A 244 7.06 3.60 -21.86
CA THR A 244 8.52 3.41 -21.81
C THR A 244 9.03 3.01 -20.44
N TYR A 245 8.14 2.74 -19.47
CA TYR A 245 8.53 2.39 -18.11
C TYR A 245 8.97 0.93 -18.01
N ARG A 246 10.15 0.71 -17.41
CA ARG A 246 10.57 -0.61 -16.90
C ARG A 246 10.53 -0.62 -15.37
N PRO A 247 10.03 -1.70 -14.72
CA PRO A 247 10.07 -1.85 -13.27
C PRO A 247 11.48 -1.60 -12.71
N GLY A 248 11.58 -0.66 -11.77
CA GLY A 248 12.85 -0.25 -11.14
C GLY A 248 13.51 1.01 -11.69
N GLU A 249 13.00 1.61 -12.76
CA GLU A 249 13.48 2.93 -13.22
C GLU A 249 13.05 4.04 -12.26
N LYS A 250 14.03 4.79 -11.77
CA LYS A 250 13.82 6.02 -11.00
C LYS A 250 13.80 7.21 -11.96
N PRO A 251 12.93 8.22 -11.76
CA PRO A 251 12.97 9.45 -12.54
C PRO A 251 14.37 10.09 -12.47
N SER A 252 14.88 10.59 -13.59
CA SER A 252 16.09 11.41 -13.61
C SER A 252 15.89 12.76 -12.90
N ASP A 253 14.64 13.20 -12.78
CA ASP A 253 14.19 14.36 -12.01
C ASP A 253 13.02 13.96 -11.10
N PRO A 254 13.14 14.12 -9.76
CA PRO A 254 12.04 13.90 -8.82
C PRO A 254 10.79 14.75 -9.07
N ALA A 255 10.89 15.81 -9.88
CA ALA A 255 9.80 16.71 -10.24
C ALA A 255 9.14 16.40 -11.60
N ALA A 256 9.69 15.47 -12.38
CA ALA A 256 9.10 15.01 -13.64
C ALA A 256 8.52 13.60 -13.44
N PRO A 257 7.21 13.46 -13.17
CA PRO A 257 6.62 12.13 -13.00
C PRO A 257 6.73 11.33 -14.29
N LEU A 258 7.04 10.04 -14.14
CA LEU A 258 6.90 9.08 -15.23
C LEU A 258 5.41 9.00 -15.63
N PRO A 259 5.10 8.76 -16.91
CA PRO A 259 3.71 8.60 -17.36
C PRO A 259 2.99 7.55 -16.49
N GLY A 260 1.89 7.95 -15.83
CA GLY A 260 1.10 7.08 -14.95
C GLY A 260 1.22 7.33 -13.45
N GLN A 261 2.06 8.26 -12.99
CA GLN A 261 2.11 8.67 -11.58
C GLN A 261 1.64 10.12 -11.41
N ALA A 262 0.39 10.31 -11.01
CA ALA A 262 -0.08 11.61 -10.53
C ALA A 262 0.41 11.85 -9.10
N PHE A 263 0.60 13.13 -8.75
CA PHE A 263 0.83 13.72 -7.42
C PHE A 263 2.29 13.94 -6.96
N LYS A 264 2.88 15.08 -7.38
CA LYS A 264 3.25 16.23 -6.51
C LYS A 264 3.87 17.32 -7.40
N GLU A 265 3.19 18.45 -7.58
CA GLU A 265 3.80 19.63 -8.21
C GLU A 265 4.22 20.63 -7.12
N LYS A 266 5.50 21.00 -7.10
CA LYS A 266 6.04 22.10 -6.29
C LYS A 266 5.38 23.42 -6.72
N ALA A 267 4.97 24.22 -5.73
CA ALA A 267 4.55 25.59 -5.96
C ALA A 267 5.70 26.41 -6.59
N LYS A 268 5.44 27.07 -7.72
CA LYS A 268 6.36 28.07 -8.28
C LYS A 268 6.24 29.38 -7.50
N SER A 269 7.41 29.90 -7.15
CA SER A 269 7.67 31.25 -6.65
C SER A 269 7.10 32.31 -7.62
N GLY A 270 6.37 33.27 -7.09
CA GLY A 270 5.82 34.41 -7.83
C GLY A 270 5.84 35.66 -6.97
N SER A 271 6.84 36.50 -7.21
CA SER A 271 6.98 37.96 -6.99
C SER A 271 6.15 38.64 -5.88
N SER A 272 6.85 39.12 -4.86
CA SER A 272 6.35 39.98 -3.77
C SER A 272 6.30 41.46 -4.17
N ALA A 273 5.15 42.11 -3.96
CA ALA A 273 5.01 43.57 -3.81
C ALA A 273 4.98 43.93 -2.31
N PRO A 274 5.44 45.12 -1.89
CA PRO A 274 5.68 45.42 -0.47
C PRO A 274 4.39 45.75 0.29
N THR A 275 4.25 45.18 1.48
CA THR A 275 3.18 45.47 2.45
C THR A 275 3.80 46.27 3.62
N PRO A 276 3.12 47.30 4.17
CA PRO A 276 3.70 48.20 5.18
C PRO A 276 3.91 47.53 6.56
N PRO A 277 4.78 48.08 7.42
CA PRO A 277 5.16 47.44 8.67
C PRO A 277 4.03 47.52 9.73
N PRO A 278 3.91 46.50 10.60
CA PRO A 278 2.92 46.46 11.67
C PRO A 278 3.34 47.32 12.89
N PRO A 279 2.39 47.75 13.73
CA PRO A 279 2.65 48.57 14.92
C PRO A 279 3.31 47.77 16.06
N PRO A 280 3.97 48.46 17.02
CA PRO A 280 4.76 47.81 18.06
C PRO A 280 3.88 47.10 19.13
N PRO A 281 4.37 46.01 19.73
CA PRO A 281 3.62 45.22 20.72
C PRO A 281 3.64 45.85 22.12
N PRO A 282 2.63 45.55 22.97
CA PRO A 282 2.56 46.01 24.36
C PRO A 282 3.55 45.26 25.29
N PRO A 283 3.87 45.82 26.47
CA PRO A 283 4.94 45.32 27.33
C PRO A 283 4.64 43.97 27.99
N ALA A 284 5.69 43.16 28.11
CA ALA A 284 5.68 41.79 28.62
C ALA A 284 5.33 41.73 30.12
N SER A 285 4.45 40.80 30.47
CA SER A 285 4.23 40.36 31.85
C SER A 285 5.22 39.26 32.20
N THR A 286 5.92 39.44 33.32
CA THR A 286 6.93 38.54 33.86
C THR A 286 6.30 37.22 34.34
N SER A 287 6.59 36.12 33.66
CA SER A 287 6.37 34.77 34.16
C SER A 287 7.70 34.15 34.60
N THR A 288 7.73 33.71 35.85
CA THR A 288 8.81 32.99 36.52
C THR A 288 9.36 31.81 35.71
N VAL A 289 10.69 31.76 35.60
CA VAL A 289 11.45 30.64 35.03
C VAL A 289 11.24 29.40 35.90
N VAL A 290 10.61 28.36 35.34
CA VAL A 290 10.65 27.00 35.90
C VAL A 290 11.64 26.21 35.04
N THR A 291 12.69 25.73 35.68
CA THR A 291 13.68 24.81 35.10
C THR A 291 12.99 23.48 34.73
N PRO A 292 13.06 23.00 33.47
CA PRO A 292 12.54 21.70 33.12
C PRO A 292 13.39 20.57 33.74
N ALA A 293 12.71 19.51 34.19
CA ALA A 293 13.34 18.31 34.73
C ALA A 293 14.17 17.58 33.64
N PRO A 294 15.28 16.91 34.01
CA PRO A 294 16.10 16.16 33.07
C PRO A 294 15.33 14.99 32.44
N PRO A 295 15.62 14.62 31.18
CA PRO A 295 14.98 13.51 30.50
C PRO A 295 15.26 12.17 31.20
N PRO A 296 14.34 11.18 31.10
CA PRO A 296 14.58 9.84 31.61
C PRO A 296 15.76 9.17 30.88
N PRO A 297 16.48 8.25 31.53
CA PRO A 297 17.65 7.59 30.95
C PRO A 297 17.28 6.74 29.72
N ALA A 298 18.20 6.68 28.76
CA ALA A 298 18.09 5.86 27.56
C ALA A 298 17.86 4.38 27.90
N ASP A 299 17.02 3.71 27.11
CA ASP A 299 16.73 2.28 27.22
C ASP A 299 18.03 1.43 27.18
N PRO A 300 18.10 0.33 27.96
CA PRO A 300 19.31 -0.49 28.04
C PRO A 300 19.58 -1.25 26.73
N PRO A 301 20.85 -1.65 26.46
CA PRO A 301 21.19 -2.40 25.26
C PRO A 301 20.41 -3.74 25.23
N THR A 302 19.91 -4.13 24.06
CA THR A 302 19.37 -5.48 23.87
C THR A 302 20.53 -6.47 23.78
N PHE A 303 20.50 -7.49 24.64
CA PHE A 303 21.51 -8.56 24.68
C PHE A 303 20.87 -9.84 24.16
N TYR A 304 21.57 -10.57 23.29
CA TYR A 304 21.01 -11.80 22.70
C TYR A 304 21.13 -13.00 23.64
N SER A 305 22.02 -12.93 24.65
CA SER A 305 22.18 -13.98 25.66
C SER A 305 22.75 -13.44 26.97
N THR A 306 22.42 -14.10 28.07
CA THR A 306 22.91 -13.78 29.43
C THR A 306 23.56 -15.02 30.04
N GLN A 307 24.74 -14.86 30.64
CA GLN A 307 25.46 -15.92 31.33
C GLN A 307 25.87 -15.48 32.74
N TYR A 308 25.92 -16.42 33.68
CA TYR A 308 26.39 -16.17 35.05
C TYR A 308 27.64 -17.01 35.33
N ILE A 309 28.64 -16.40 35.97
CA ILE A 309 29.85 -17.08 36.43
C ILE A 309 30.07 -16.73 37.90
N THR A 310 30.27 -17.75 38.74
CA THR A 310 30.57 -17.57 40.16
C THR A 310 32.07 -17.71 40.39
N SER A 311 32.69 -16.70 41.01
CA SER A 311 34.10 -16.74 41.41
C SER A 311 34.19 -16.37 42.89
N GLY A 312 34.50 -17.35 43.73
CA GLY A 312 34.41 -17.22 45.19
C GLY A 312 32.98 -16.95 45.64
N THR A 313 32.78 -15.89 46.45
CA THR A 313 31.46 -15.47 46.94
C THR A 313 30.74 -14.47 46.02
N VAL A 314 31.30 -14.17 44.85
CA VAL A 314 30.77 -13.17 43.92
C VAL A 314 30.22 -13.83 42.67
N VAL A 315 28.95 -13.55 42.38
CA VAL A 315 28.29 -13.93 41.11
C VAL A 315 28.43 -12.77 40.13
N LYS A 316 29.04 -13.04 38.97
CA LYS A 316 29.19 -12.09 37.87
C LYS A 316 28.18 -12.41 36.77
N LYS A 317 27.42 -11.41 36.33
CA LYS A 317 26.51 -11.49 35.18
C LYS A 317 27.23 -10.96 33.94
N ILE A 318 27.29 -11.78 32.89
CA ILE A 318 27.84 -11.43 31.59
C ILE A 318 26.68 -11.28 30.61
N LEU A 319 26.68 -10.18 29.87
CA LEU A 319 25.65 -9.82 28.90
C LEU A 319 26.30 -9.84 27.51
N TRP A 320 25.82 -10.71 26.62
CA TRP A 320 26.40 -10.86 25.28
C TRP A 320 25.68 -9.95 24.28
N VAL A 321 26.45 -9.15 23.56
CA VAL A 321 25.97 -8.27 22.47
C VAL A 321 26.46 -8.86 21.15
N GLU A 322 25.56 -8.99 20.17
CA GLU A 322 25.93 -9.40 18.82
C GLU A 322 26.27 -8.14 18.02
N SER A 323 27.51 -8.02 17.55
CA SER A 323 27.89 -6.95 16.62
C SER A 323 28.02 -7.52 15.21
N VAL A 324 27.10 -7.18 14.32
CA VAL A 324 27.28 -7.43 12.89
C VAL A 324 28.28 -6.41 12.36
N VAL A 325 29.55 -6.82 12.19
CA VAL A 325 30.57 -6.00 11.53
C VAL A 325 30.58 -6.33 10.05
N THR A 326 30.05 -5.43 9.23
CA THR A 326 30.18 -5.54 7.77
C THR A 326 31.53 -4.97 7.35
N VAL A 327 32.46 -5.82 6.92
CA VAL A 327 33.70 -5.38 6.26
C VAL A 327 33.44 -5.34 4.76
N THR A 328 33.43 -4.14 4.18
CA THR A 328 33.47 -3.98 2.72
C THR A 328 34.91 -4.15 2.27
N ASP A 329 35.27 -5.34 1.79
CA ASP A 329 36.52 -5.54 1.07
C ASP A 329 36.36 -4.95 -0.34
N PHE A 330 36.87 -3.73 -0.52
CA PHE A 330 37.12 -3.22 -1.85
C PHE A 330 38.38 -3.90 -2.35
N GLY A 331 38.20 -5.00 -3.08
CA GLY A 331 39.26 -5.72 -3.77
C GLY A 331 40.15 -4.73 -4.53
N GLY A 332 41.27 -4.38 -3.91
CA GLY A 332 42.26 -3.50 -4.51
C GLY A 332 42.90 -4.24 -5.66
N ARG A 333 42.51 -3.91 -6.88
CA ARG A 333 43.46 -3.97 -8.00
C ARG A 333 44.66 -3.11 -7.59
N PRO A 334 45.91 -3.59 -7.76
CA PRO A 334 47.07 -2.86 -7.29
C PRO A 334 47.09 -1.48 -7.95
N ALA A 335 47.06 -0.44 -7.11
CA ALA A 335 47.29 0.91 -7.58
C ALA A 335 48.70 0.95 -8.18
N GLU A 336 48.75 1.35 -9.44
CA GLU A 336 49.97 1.72 -10.13
C GLU A 336 50.65 2.83 -9.31
N ALA A 337 51.78 2.50 -8.70
CA ALA A 337 52.52 3.39 -7.84
C ALA A 337 53.06 4.58 -8.66
N THR A 338 52.50 5.76 -8.45
CA THR A 338 53.13 7.02 -8.87
C THR A 338 54.34 7.25 -7.96
N PRO A 339 55.58 7.33 -8.46
CA PRO A 339 56.73 7.52 -7.60
C PRO A 339 56.74 8.92 -7.00
N ALA A 340 56.72 9.01 -5.68
CA ALA A 340 57.09 10.22 -4.95
C ALA A 340 58.57 10.56 -5.22
N ALA A 341 58.86 11.85 -5.33
CA ALA A 341 60.17 12.41 -5.61
C ALA A 341 61.26 11.89 -4.63
N ALA A 342 62.39 11.49 -5.19
CA ALA A 342 63.54 11.01 -4.45
C ALA A 342 64.32 12.16 -3.76
N ALA A 343 64.63 11.98 -2.48
CA ALA A 343 65.76 12.61 -1.81
C ALA A 343 67.05 11.78 -2.05
N PRO A 344 68.26 12.37 -1.95
CA PRO A 344 69.41 11.94 -2.74
C PRO A 344 70.31 10.85 -2.15
N ALA A 345 70.94 10.12 -3.10
CA ALA A 345 72.26 9.47 -3.10
C ALA A 345 72.58 8.29 -2.16
N GLY A 346 72.94 7.15 -2.81
CA GLY A 346 73.65 6.03 -2.18
C GLY A 346 74.00 4.87 -3.14
N HIS A 347 75.11 5.00 -3.86
CA HIS A 347 76.01 3.99 -4.47
C HIS A 347 75.53 2.61 -5.02
N LYS A 348 75.71 2.47 -6.35
CA LYS A 348 76.36 1.39 -7.16
C LYS A 348 76.09 -0.11 -6.89
N HIS A 349 75.68 -0.80 -7.96
CA HIS A 349 76.26 -1.99 -8.65
C HIS A 349 75.15 -2.98 -9.06
N ARG A 350 75.14 -3.77 -10.15
CA ARG A 350 75.78 -3.90 -11.47
C ARG A 350 75.20 -5.24 -12.03
N ARG A 351 75.01 -5.32 -13.35
CA ARG A 351 74.90 -6.55 -14.21
C ARG A 351 73.53 -7.28 -14.24
N HIS A 352 73.09 -7.96 -15.30
CA HIS A 352 73.31 -8.04 -16.77
C HIS A 352 72.38 -9.19 -17.27
N ALA A 353 72.18 -9.23 -18.60
CA ALA A 353 71.69 -10.35 -19.43
C ALA A 353 70.17 -10.38 -19.68
N ALA A 354 69.65 -10.01 -20.86
CA ALA A 354 69.76 -10.67 -22.18
C ALA A 354 68.97 -11.98 -22.24
N ARG A 355 68.23 -12.35 -23.28
CA ARG A 355 67.81 -11.82 -24.60
C ARG A 355 66.90 -12.93 -25.20
N HIS A 356 66.20 -12.58 -26.29
CA HIS A 356 65.59 -13.46 -27.32
C HIS A 356 64.21 -14.08 -26.98
N ALA A 357 63.10 -13.87 -27.69
CA ALA A 357 62.73 -13.61 -29.10
C ALA A 357 62.10 -14.86 -29.77
N HIS A 358 61.08 -14.59 -30.61
CA HIS A 358 60.50 -15.43 -31.68
C HIS A 358 59.53 -16.56 -31.26
N VAL A 359 58.42 -16.86 -31.96
CA VAL A 359 57.67 -16.27 -33.07
C VAL A 359 56.41 -17.14 -33.35
N HIS A 360 55.37 -16.56 -33.98
CA HIS A 360 54.26 -17.13 -34.80
C HIS A 360 53.44 -18.35 -34.28
N GLY A 361 52.13 -18.49 -34.52
CA GLY A 361 51.13 -17.77 -35.31
C GLY A 361 49.98 -18.73 -35.72
N LYS A 362 48.78 -18.16 -35.95
CA LYS A 362 47.58 -18.71 -36.67
C LYS A 362 46.93 -19.98 -36.09
N PHE A 363 45.60 -20.14 -36.01
CA PHE A 363 44.47 -19.61 -36.77
C PHE A 363 43.32 -19.18 -35.86
#